data_AF-A0A1Q6A0D3-F1
#
_entry.id   AF-A0A1Q6A0D3-F1
#
_cell.length_a   1.000
_cell.length_b   1.000
_cell.length_c   1.000
_cell.angle_alpha   90.00
_cell.angle_beta   90.00
_cell.angle_gamma   90.00
#
_symmetry.space_group_name_H-M   'P 1'
#
loop_
_entity.id
_entity.type
_entity.pdbx_description
1 polymer ?
#
loop_
_entity_poly.entity_id
_entity_poly.type
_entity_poly.pdbx_seq_one_letter_code
_entity_poly.pdbx_strand_id
1 'polypeptide(L)'
;MSLLKYFAKVKKCYTLISLVAFAFLTGCNTHEKKPVKVKYNKEIKVDTTTAVAAPILASADTMKPIDCPRGAAGPVVKKSIFPGAHFALQADGITGIETLTLPQGDKVTIKQSGCEYYILNVEIETSRFAADTTDINYWYTAALTLMRELNSGLNTPLEINKGLNKLAGRIKAGQAGTQNQLKLNDEIDFGGPDPRQYLTVDHISQIVDHGYLVNLTFSYGPI
;
A
#
# COMPACT_ATOMS: atom_id res chain seq x y z
N MET A 1 -53.65 -27.32 -20.66
CA MET A 1 -52.61 -26.49 -20.00
C MET A 1 -51.34 -27.33 -19.87
N SER A 2 -50.54 -27.45 -20.93
CA SER A 2 -49.37 -26.62 -21.30
C SER A 2 -48.04 -27.02 -20.63
N LEU A 3 -47.55 -28.22 -20.94
CA LEU A 3 -46.18 -28.71 -20.64
C LEU A 3 -45.22 -28.64 -21.86
N LEU A 4 -45.66 -28.08 -22.99
CA LEU A 4 -44.95 -28.15 -24.28
C LEU A 4 -44.06 -26.94 -24.62
N LYS A 5 -43.90 -25.95 -23.72
CA LYS A 5 -43.13 -24.72 -24.00
C LYS A 5 -41.70 -24.71 -23.47
N TYR A 6 -41.20 -25.79 -22.84
CA TYR A 6 -39.90 -25.76 -22.17
C TYR A 6 -38.70 -26.21 -23.02
N PHE A 7 -38.91 -26.85 -24.18
CA PHE A 7 -37.81 -27.46 -24.95
C PHE A 7 -37.21 -26.61 -26.08
N ALA A 8 -37.73 -25.40 -26.35
CA ALA A 8 -37.28 -24.60 -27.50
C ALA A 8 -36.05 -23.70 -27.25
N LYS A 9 -35.55 -23.59 -26.00
CA LYS A 9 -34.45 -22.66 -25.66
C LYS A 9 -33.05 -23.26 -25.56
N VAL A 10 -32.89 -24.59 -25.67
CA VAL A 10 -31.60 -25.27 -25.40
C VAL A 10 -30.71 -25.41 -26.66
N LYS A 11 -31.25 -25.25 -27.88
CA LYS A 11 -30.49 -25.48 -29.12
C LYS A 11 -29.57 -24.34 -29.58
N LYS A 12 -29.63 -23.14 -28.99
CA LYS A 12 -28.78 -22.00 -29.38
C LYS A 12 -27.48 -21.84 -28.58
N CYS A 13 -27.25 -22.66 -27.54
CA CYS A 13 -26.05 -22.53 -26.71
C CYS A 13 -24.86 -23.38 -27.18
N TYR A 14 -25.09 -24.47 -27.92
CA TYR A 14 -24.02 -25.41 -28.27
C TYR A 14 -23.21 -25.04 -29.52
N THR A 15 -23.76 -24.22 -30.42
CA THR A 15 -23.05 -23.82 -31.66
C THR A 15 -22.01 -22.72 -31.46
N LEU A 16 -22.02 -22.02 -30.31
CA LEU A 16 -21.02 -20.98 -30.02
C LEU A 16 -19.80 -21.50 -29.24
N ILE A 17 -19.88 -22.71 -28.69
CA ILE A 17 -18.79 -23.34 -27.93
C ILE A 17 -17.78 -24.02 -28.87
N SER A 18 -18.18 -24.42 -30.08
CA SER A 18 -17.30 -25.14 -31.02
C SER A 18 -16.30 -24.24 -31.77
N LEU A 19 -16.44 -22.91 -31.72
CA LEU A 19 -15.61 -22.00 -32.52
C LEU A 19 -14.44 -21.37 -31.75
N VAL A 20 -14.37 -21.54 -30.42
CA VAL A 20 -13.27 -21.02 -29.58
C VAL A 20 -12.15 -22.05 -29.37
N ALA A 21 -12.39 -23.33 -29.68
CA ALA A 21 -11.40 -24.40 -29.50
C ALA A 21 -10.27 -24.40 -30.55
N PHE A 22 -10.35 -23.61 -31.63
CA PHE A 22 -9.35 -23.63 -32.71
C PHE A 22 -8.29 -22.52 -32.64
N ALA A 23 -8.34 -21.63 -31.65
CA ALA A 23 -7.40 -20.51 -31.52
C ALA A 23 -6.18 -20.78 -30.62
N PHE A 24 -5.99 -22.02 -30.12
CA PHE A 24 -4.89 -22.36 -29.20
C PHE A 24 -3.75 -23.18 -29.83
N LEU A 25 -3.67 -23.31 -31.16
CA LEU A 25 -2.65 -24.14 -31.83
C LEU A 25 -1.60 -23.35 -32.64
N THR A 26 -1.49 -22.04 -32.49
CA THR A 26 -0.37 -21.26 -33.06
C THR A 26 0.06 -20.22 -32.01
N GLY A 27 1.31 -20.04 -31.60
CA GLY A 27 2.56 -20.73 -31.84
C GLY A 27 3.59 -19.98 -30.98
N CYS A 28 4.17 -20.63 -29.98
CA CYS A 28 5.30 -20.06 -29.23
C CYS A 28 6.59 -20.35 -30.01
N ASN A 29 7.00 -19.41 -30.87
CA ASN A 29 8.36 -19.34 -31.35
C ASN A 29 9.28 -19.00 -30.17
N THR A 30 9.92 -20.01 -29.60
CA THR A 30 11.02 -19.85 -28.67
C THR A 30 12.22 -19.28 -29.43
N HIS A 31 12.37 -17.96 -29.39
CA HIS A 31 13.62 -17.31 -29.76
C HIS A 31 14.71 -17.76 -28.77
N GLU A 32 15.59 -18.65 -29.20
CA GLU A 32 16.87 -18.93 -28.54
C GLU A 32 17.64 -17.62 -28.38
N LYS A 33 17.67 -17.09 -27.16
CA LYS A 33 18.57 -15.99 -26.79
C LYS A 33 19.99 -16.54 -26.77
N LYS A 34 20.78 -16.19 -27.78
CA LYS A 34 22.23 -16.45 -27.81
C LYS A 34 22.85 -15.88 -26.52
N PRO A 35 23.68 -16.65 -25.79
CA PRO A 35 24.34 -16.16 -24.59
C PRO A 35 25.28 -15.01 -24.96
N VAL A 36 24.97 -13.82 -24.45
CA VAL A 36 25.87 -12.66 -24.52
C VAL A 36 27.06 -12.96 -23.64
N LYS A 37 28.22 -13.22 -24.25
CA LYS A 37 29.51 -13.30 -23.55
C LYS A 37 29.89 -11.91 -23.07
N VAL A 38 29.49 -11.56 -21.85
CA VAL A 38 29.95 -10.35 -21.16
C VAL A 38 31.42 -10.55 -20.79
N LYS A 39 32.32 -9.87 -21.51
CA LYS A 39 33.72 -9.71 -21.11
C LYS A 39 33.75 -8.82 -19.87
N TYR A 40 33.89 -9.41 -18.69
CA TYR A 40 34.32 -8.71 -17.50
C TYR A 40 35.81 -8.40 -17.64
N ASN A 41 36.11 -7.19 -18.12
CA ASN A 41 37.44 -6.59 -17.98
C ASN A 41 37.24 -5.20 -17.43
N LYS A 42 37.51 -5.04 -16.13
CA LYS A 42 38.35 -4.00 -15.54
C LYS A 42 38.11 -4.03 -14.04
N GLU A 43 39.07 -4.54 -13.28
CA GLU A 43 39.16 -4.29 -11.85
C GLU A 43 39.21 -2.77 -11.64
N ILE A 44 38.08 -2.20 -11.23
CA ILE A 44 38.05 -0.85 -10.70
C ILE A 44 38.47 -1.01 -9.25
N LYS A 45 39.72 -0.62 -8.95
CA LYS A 45 40.15 -0.38 -7.58
C LYS A 45 39.31 0.78 -7.04
N VAL A 46 38.23 0.45 -6.35
CA VAL A 46 37.44 1.41 -5.60
C VAL A 46 38.24 1.72 -4.34
N ASP A 47 38.92 2.86 -4.34
CA ASP A 47 39.49 3.46 -3.13
C ASP A 47 38.35 3.73 -2.16
N THR A 48 38.12 2.74 -1.30
CA THR A 48 37.15 2.81 -0.22
C THR A 48 37.78 3.66 0.86
N THR A 49 37.69 4.97 0.69
CA THR A 49 37.97 5.90 1.78
C THR A 49 36.78 5.82 2.72
N THR A 50 36.86 4.89 3.68
CA THR A 50 35.88 4.75 4.76
C THR A 50 35.89 6.05 5.56
N ALA A 51 35.02 6.99 5.19
CA ALA A 51 34.66 8.08 6.07
C ALA A 51 33.98 7.45 7.29
N VAL A 52 34.73 7.33 8.38
CA VAL A 52 34.22 6.96 9.70
C VAL A 52 33.25 8.07 10.07
N ALA A 53 31.97 7.89 9.74
CA ALA A 53 30.92 8.77 10.19
C ALA A 53 30.97 8.75 11.71
N ALA A 54 31.32 9.90 12.30
CA ALA A 54 31.25 10.06 13.75
C ALA A 54 29.84 9.64 14.19
N PRO A 55 29.71 8.81 15.25
CA PRO A 55 28.40 8.44 15.76
C PRO A 55 27.68 9.73 16.14
N ILE A 56 26.65 10.07 15.36
CA ILE A 56 25.70 11.11 15.71
C ILE A 56 25.02 10.57 16.95
N LEU A 57 25.50 10.99 18.13
CA LEU A 57 24.81 10.84 19.40
C LEU A 57 23.50 11.60 19.26
N ALA A 58 22.48 10.92 18.70
CA ALA A 58 21.11 11.35 18.80
C ALA A 58 20.86 11.55 20.30
N SER A 59 20.65 12.81 20.69
CA SER A 59 20.27 13.17 22.05
C SER A 59 19.18 12.21 22.50
N ALA A 60 19.49 11.36 23.48
CA ALA A 60 18.51 10.45 24.04
C ALA A 60 17.37 11.32 24.57
N ASP A 61 16.23 11.24 23.90
CA ASP A 61 15.05 12.01 24.26
C ASP A 61 14.59 11.51 25.64
N THR A 62 14.93 12.25 26.69
CA THR A 62 14.61 11.90 28.08
C THR A 62 13.18 12.26 28.47
N MET A 63 12.30 12.51 27.48
CA MET A 63 10.89 12.75 27.75
C MET A 63 10.30 11.49 28.40
N LYS A 64 9.85 11.64 29.66
CA LYS A 64 9.25 10.53 30.39
C LYS A 64 7.93 10.17 29.69
N PRO A 65 7.62 8.88 29.47
CA PRO A 65 6.36 8.45 28.85
C PRO A 65 5.07 9.00 29.53
N ILE A 66 5.19 9.53 30.75
CA ILE A 66 4.11 10.08 31.57
C ILE A 66 3.51 11.37 30.99
N ASP A 67 4.27 12.15 30.22
CA ASP A 67 3.81 13.48 29.77
C ASP A 67 3.12 13.46 28.40
N CYS A 68 2.85 12.27 27.86
CA CYS A 68 2.29 12.16 26.53
C CYS A 68 0.74 12.17 26.55
N PRO A 69 0.05 13.17 25.96
CA PRO A 69 -1.41 13.28 26.05
C PRO A 69 -2.13 12.12 25.36
N ARG A 70 -1.51 11.52 24.34
CA ARG A 70 -2.02 10.31 23.67
C ARG A 70 -1.90 9.05 24.54
N GLY A 71 -1.04 9.06 25.56
CA GLY A 71 -0.67 7.89 26.34
C GLY A 71 0.14 6.86 25.55
N ALA A 72 0.20 5.64 26.08
CA ALA A 72 0.90 4.54 25.43
C ALA A 72 0.19 4.07 24.15
N ALA A 73 0.95 3.62 23.14
CA ALA A 73 0.35 3.05 21.94
C ALA A 73 -0.40 1.74 22.24
N GLY A 74 -1.53 1.54 21.58
CA GLY A 74 -2.34 0.32 21.67
C GLY A 74 -2.56 -0.32 20.29
N PRO A 75 -3.07 -1.56 20.23
CA PRO A 75 -3.41 -2.20 18.95
C PRO A 75 -4.54 -1.43 18.26
N VAL A 76 -4.39 -1.21 16.95
CA VAL A 76 -5.41 -0.57 16.09
C VAL A 76 -6.08 -1.56 15.16
N VAL A 77 -5.61 -2.80 15.08
CA VAL A 77 -6.20 -3.81 14.22
C VAL A 77 -7.12 -4.73 15.02
N LYS A 78 -8.36 -4.87 14.56
CA LYS A 78 -9.35 -5.78 15.13
C LYS A 78 -8.97 -7.22 14.78
N LYS A 79 -8.49 -7.98 15.77
CA LYS A 79 -8.18 -9.41 15.61
C LYS A 79 -9.38 -10.26 15.15
N SER A 80 -10.62 -9.83 15.40
CA SER A 80 -11.81 -10.51 14.87
C SER A 80 -11.94 -10.44 13.35
N ILE A 81 -11.35 -9.42 12.71
CA ILE A 81 -11.30 -9.27 11.25
C ILE A 81 -9.99 -9.82 10.69
N PHE A 82 -8.88 -9.59 11.40
CA PHE A 82 -7.54 -10.07 11.02
C PHE A 82 -6.93 -10.91 12.14
N PRO A 83 -7.26 -12.21 12.23
CA PRO A 83 -6.82 -13.08 13.33
C PRO A 83 -5.31 -13.21 13.47
N GLY A 84 -4.56 -13.06 12.36
CA GLY A 84 -3.10 -13.09 12.35
C GLY A 84 -2.42 -11.78 12.76
N ALA A 85 -3.16 -10.74 13.14
CA ALA A 85 -2.58 -9.46 13.52
C ALA A 85 -1.75 -9.58 14.83
N HIS A 86 -0.55 -9.01 14.81
CA HIS A 86 0.40 -9.02 15.91
C HIS A 86 0.87 -7.59 16.24
N PHE A 87 0.60 -7.14 17.46
CA PHE A 87 1.01 -5.83 17.99
C PHE A 87 2.20 -5.96 18.94
N ALA A 88 3.18 -5.06 18.79
CA ALA A 88 4.34 -4.92 19.66
C ALA A 88 4.54 -3.45 20.05
N LEU A 89 4.43 -3.18 21.35
CA LEU A 89 4.82 -1.90 21.94
C LEU A 89 6.34 -1.79 21.98
N GLN A 90 6.88 -0.66 21.53
CA GLN A 90 8.32 -0.40 21.55
C GLN A 90 8.78 0.11 22.92
N ALA A 91 10.09 0.15 23.13
CA ALA A 91 10.69 0.51 24.42
C ALA A 91 10.40 1.95 24.87
N ASP A 92 10.07 2.85 23.94
CA ASP A 92 9.67 4.24 24.22
C ASP A 92 8.25 4.35 24.83
N GLY A 93 7.48 3.25 24.83
CA GLY A 93 6.11 3.19 25.35
C GLY A 93 5.08 3.96 24.52
N ILE A 94 5.50 4.74 23.52
CA ILE A 94 4.63 5.56 22.68
C ILE A 94 4.63 5.09 21.23
N THR A 95 5.61 4.30 20.78
CA THR A 95 5.58 3.71 19.44
C THR A 95 4.98 2.31 19.49
N GLY A 96 4.00 2.05 18.63
CA GLY A 96 3.41 0.74 18.44
C GLY A 96 3.68 0.24 17.02
N ILE A 97 4.09 -1.01 16.86
CA ILE A 97 4.22 -1.66 15.56
C ILE A 97 3.23 -2.81 15.50
N GLU A 98 2.41 -2.84 14.46
CA GLU A 98 1.43 -3.91 14.23
C GLU A 98 1.64 -4.52 12.85
N THR A 99 1.65 -5.84 12.77
CA THR A 99 1.85 -6.59 11.52
C THR A 99 0.66 -7.50 11.27
N LEU A 100 0.25 -7.65 10.01
CA LEU A 100 -0.79 -8.60 9.61
C LEU A 100 -0.62 -9.01 8.13
N THR A 101 -1.48 -9.93 7.68
CA THR A 101 -1.62 -10.31 6.27
C THR A 101 -3.06 -10.08 5.84
N LEU A 102 -3.26 -9.39 4.72
CA LEU A 102 -4.58 -9.22 4.11
C LEU A 102 -5.07 -10.54 3.48
N PRO A 103 -6.38 -10.71 3.21
CA PRO A 103 -6.92 -11.95 2.65
C PRO A 103 -6.27 -12.38 1.31
N GLN A 104 -5.71 -11.42 0.56
CA GLN A 104 -5.05 -11.67 -0.72
C GLN A 104 -3.54 -11.96 -0.58
N GLY A 105 -3.02 -12.07 0.64
CA GLY A 105 -1.62 -12.39 0.91
C GLY A 105 -0.69 -11.17 1.03
N ASP A 106 -1.20 -9.95 0.86
CA ASP A 106 -0.40 -8.73 1.05
C ASP A 106 0.02 -8.59 2.52
N LYS A 107 1.29 -8.27 2.76
CA LYS A 107 1.79 -8.05 4.12
C LYS A 107 1.63 -6.59 4.48
N VAL A 108 1.18 -6.34 5.70
CA VAL A 108 0.97 -4.97 6.20
C VAL A 108 1.75 -4.78 7.48
N THR A 109 2.50 -3.69 7.54
CA THR A 109 3.12 -3.18 8.76
C THR A 109 2.53 -1.80 9.05
N ILE A 110 2.02 -1.62 10.26
CA ILE A 110 1.43 -0.38 10.74
C ILE A 110 2.29 0.14 11.88
N LYS A 111 2.84 1.34 11.72
CA LYS A 111 3.56 2.04 12.79
C LYS A 111 2.73 3.20 13.31
N GLN A 112 2.33 3.10 14.57
CA GLN A 112 1.71 4.16 15.33
C GLN A 112 2.77 4.95 16.08
N SER A 113 2.73 6.28 15.98
CA SER A 113 3.69 7.15 16.65
C SER A 113 3.11 8.55 16.89
N GLY A 114 3.90 9.37 17.58
CA GLY A 114 3.56 10.76 17.91
C GLY A 114 3.00 10.90 19.32
N CYS A 115 3.05 12.14 19.81
CA CYS A 115 2.67 12.48 21.17
C CYS A 115 1.56 13.53 21.22
N GLU A 116 1.87 14.75 20.75
CA GLU A 116 0.87 15.77 20.40
C GLU A 116 0.15 15.45 19.09
N TYR A 117 0.68 14.49 18.31
CA TYR A 117 0.08 14.05 17.05
C TYR A 117 -0.18 12.55 17.13
N TYR A 118 -1.27 12.10 16.51
CA TYR A 118 -1.53 10.70 16.23
C TYR A 118 -1.14 10.43 14.77
N ILE A 119 -0.03 9.71 14.57
CA ILE A 119 0.49 9.36 13.25
C ILE A 119 0.39 7.86 13.03
N LEU A 120 -0.22 7.47 11.93
CA LEU A 120 -0.37 6.09 11.48
C LEU A 120 0.33 5.92 10.13
N ASN A 121 1.52 5.33 10.14
CA ASN A 121 2.23 4.97 8.92
C ASN A 121 1.86 3.53 8.56
N VAL A 122 1.44 3.30 7.32
CA VAL A 122 1.01 2.00 6.81
C VAL A 122 1.89 1.63 5.64
N GLU A 123 2.64 0.54 5.79
CA GLU A 123 3.46 -0.08 4.77
C GLU A 123 2.77 -1.36 4.28
N ILE A 124 2.58 -1.47 2.97
CA ILE A 124 1.92 -2.61 2.34
C ILE A 124 2.84 -3.20 1.29
N GLU A 125 3.30 -4.42 1.51
CA GLU A 125 3.99 -5.24 0.51
C GLU A 125 2.95 -6.04 -0.28
N THR A 126 2.90 -5.83 -1.60
CA THR A 126 1.91 -6.44 -2.49
C THR A 126 2.54 -6.93 -3.79
N SER A 127 2.04 -8.03 -4.33
CA SER A 127 2.37 -8.54 -5.67
C SER A 127 1.17 -8.50 -6.63
N ARG A 128 0.05 -7.94 -6.20
CA ARG A 128 -1.22 -7.91 -6.97
C ARG A 128 -1.24 -6.86 -8.06
N PHE A 129 -0.37 -5.86 -7.94
CA PHE A 129 -0.27 -4.72 -8.82
C PHE A 129 1.02 -4.81 -9.61
N ALA A 130 1.00 -4.34 -10.85
CA ALA A 130 2.15 -4.38 -11.75
C ALA A 130 2.08 -3.16 -12.68
N ALA A 131 2.89 -2.16 -12.37
CA ALA A 131 3.06 -0.94 -13.17
C ALA A 131 4.46 -0.36 -12.96
N ASP A 132 4.81 0.60 -13.81
CA ASP A 132 5.96 1.47 -13.57
C ASP A 132 5.71 2.26 -12.27
N THR A 133 6.70 2.33 -11.38
CA THR A 133 6.60 3.06 -10.09
C THR A 133 6.39 4.57 -10.28
N THR A 134 6.65 5.08 -11.49
CA THR A 134 6.42 6.48 -11.87
C THR A 134 4.98 6.77 -12.31
N ASP A 135 4.13 5.75 -12.51
CA ASP A 135 2.70 5.95 -12.80
C ASP A 135 1.92 6.28 -11.52
N ILE A 136 2.00 7.56 -11.11
CA ILE A 136 1.43 8.03 -9.84
C ILE A 136 -0.09 7.83 -9.78
N ASN A 137 -0.80 7.99 -10.90
CA ASN A 137 -2.26 7.80 -10.93
C ASN A 137 -2.64 6.34 -10.67
N TYR A 138 -1.90 5.40 -11.28
CA TYR A 138 -2.08 3.98 -11.03
C TYR A 138 -1.84 3.65 -9.56
N TRP A 139 -0.72 4.10 -9.00
CA TRP A 139 -0.34 3.76 -7.62
C TRP A 139 -1.23 4.39 -6.56
N TYR A 140 -1.75 5.59 -6.78
CA TYR A 140 -2.77 6.17 -5.89
C TYR A 140 -4.06 5.33 -5.89
N THR A 141 -4.44 4.78 -7.04
CA THR A 141 -5.61 3.88 -7.16
C THR A 141 -5.36 2.55 -6.45
N ALA A 142 -4.14 1.98 -6.59
CA ALA A 142 -3.73 0.78 -5.88
C ALA A 142 -3.70 1.00 -4.36
N ALA A 143 -3.09 2.10 -3.90
CA ALA A 143 -3.01 2.51 -2.50
C ALA A 143 -4.41 2.69 -1.88
N LEU A 144 -5.33 3.35 -2.59
CA LEU A 144 -6.73 3.49 -2.18
C LEU A 144 -7.43 2.13 -2.02
N THR A 145 -7.18 1.21 -2.95
CA THR A 145 -7.78 -0.14 -2.93
C THR A 145 -7.27 -0.93 -1.71
N LEU A 146 -5.96 -0.99 -1.53
CA LEU A 146 -5.32 -1.67 -0.40
C LEU A 146 -5.79 -1.10 0.94
N MET A 147 -5.82 0.23 1.07
CA MET A 147 -6.27 0.87 2.31
C MET A 147 -7.76 0.64 2.60
N ARG A 148 -8.62 0.56 1.59
CA ARG A 148 -10.05 0.23 1.80
C ARG A 148 -10.23 -1.18 2.34
N GLU A 149 -9.43 -2.13 1.85
CA GLU A 149 -9.42 -3.50 2.39
C GLU A 149 -8.98 -3.51 3.86
N LEU A 150 -7.85 -2.87 4.17
CA LEU A 150 -7.33 -2.77 5.53
C LEU A 150 -8.29 -2.05 6.49
N ASN A 151 -8.92 -0.96 6.05
CA ASN A 151 -9.79 -0.11 6.87
C ASN A 151 -10.98 -0.84 7.51
N SER A 152 -11.42 -1.96 6.91
CA SER A 152 -12.50 -2.79 7.48
C SER A 152 -12.20 -3.32 8.88
N GLY A 153 -10.92 -3.52 9.22
CA GLY A 153 -10.49 -3.99 10.53
C GLY A 153 -9.71 -2.95 11.35
N LEU A 154 -9.62 -1.69 10.91
CA LEU A 154 -8.97 -0.64 11.70
C LEU A 154 -9.90 -0.12 12.81
N ASN A 155 -9.30 0.21 13.95
CA ASN A 155 -9.90 0.84 15.11
C ASN A 155 -8.95 1.94 15.60
N THR A 156 -9.09 3.12 15.00
CA THR A 156 -8.23 4.28 15.22
C THR A 156 -9.09 5.53 15.43
N PRO A 157 -8.62 6.56 16.17
CA PRO A 157 -9.31 7.84 16.26
C PRO A 157 -9.38 8.61 14.93
N LEU A 158 -8.59 8.22 13.93
CA LEU A 158 -8.57 8.85 12.61
C LEU A 158 -9.85 8.58 11.82
N GLU A 159 -10.34 9.59 11.09
CA GLU A 159 -11.49 9.44 10.19
C GLU A 159 -11.07 8.86 8.82
N ILE A 160 -10.46 7.67 8.82
CA ILE A 160 -9.85 7.03 7.64
C ILE A 160 -10.79 7.03 6.42
N ASN A 161 -12.08 6.74 6.61
CA ASN A 161 -13.06 6.77 5.52
C ASN A 161 -13.17 8.14 4.84
N LYS A 162 -13.14 9.26 5.59
CA LYS A 162 -13.17 10.60 5.00
C LYS A 162 -11.90 10.86 4.20
N GLY A 163 -10.75 10.46 4.73
CA GLY A 163 -9.48 10.50 4.03
C GLY A 163 -9.51 9.73 2.71
N LEU A 164 -9.89 8.46 2.73
CA LEU A 164 -9.97 7.63 1.53
C LEU A 164 -10.97 8.17 0.49
N ASN A 165 -12.07 8.80 0.94
CA ASN A 165 -13.01 9.47 0.03
C ASN A 165 -12.43 10.72 -0.61
N LYS A 166 -11.64 11.53 0.14
CA LYS A 166 -10.92 12.69 -0.42
C LYS A 166 -9.84 12.26 -1.40
N LEU A 167 -9.08 11.21 -1.08
CA LEU A 167 -8.11 10.59 -1.99
C LEU A 167 -8.78 10.14 -3.30
N ALA A 168 -9.90 9.41 -3.21
CA ALA A 168 -10.68 9.00 -4.37
C ALA A 168 -11.15 10.19 -5.23
N GLY A 169 -11.60 11.27 -4.59
CA GLY A 169 -11.98 12.51 -5.27
C GLY A 169 -10.81 13.16 -6.01
N ARG A 170 -9.62 13.20 -5.39
CA ARG A 170 -8.41 13.78 -5.99
C ARG A 170 -7.91 12.94 -7.18
N ILE A 171 -7.96 11.61 -7.09
CA ILE A 171 -7.68 10.70 -8.21
C ILE A 171 -8.59 11.01 -9.40
N LYS A 172 -9.91 11.12 -9.17
CA LYS A 172 -10.87 11.45 -10.22
C LYS A 172 -10.61 12.82 -10.85
N ALA A 173 -10.24 13.82 -10.04
CA ALA A 173 -9.93 15.16 -10.55
C ALA A 173 -8.65 15.18 -11.41
N GLY A 174 -7.61 14.45 -11.00
CA GLY A 174 -6.37 14.31 -11.77
C GLY A 174 -6.60 13.64 -13.13
N GLN A 175 -7.44 12.60 -13.18
CA GLN A 175 -7.83 11.92 -14.43
C GLN A 175 -8.58 12.83 -15.41
N ALA A 176 -9.32 13.82 -14.91
CA ALA A 176 -10.06 14.78 -15.73
C ALA A 176 -9.16 15.88 -16.34
N GLY A 177 -7.84 15.82 -16.18
CA GLY A 177 -6.90 16.81 -16.72
C GLY A 177 -6.92 18.16 -16.00
N THR A 178 -7.50 18.22 -14.79
CA THR A 178 -7.43 19.43 -13.96
C THR A 178 -6.01 19.59 -13.42
N GLN A 179 -5.59 20.82 -13.08
CA GLN A 179 -4.26 21.14 -12.51
C GLN A 179 -3.94 20.42 -11.18
N ASN A 180 -4.82 19.54 -10.68
CA ASN A 180 -4.63 18.70 -9.51
C ASN A 180 -3.85 17.41 -9.85
N GLN A 181 -2.64 17.57 -10.40
CA GLN A 181 -1.76 16.42 -10.59
C GLN A 181 -1.38 15.82 -9.23
N LEU A 182 -1.51 14.51 -9.12
CA LEU A 182 -1.09 13.77 -7.93
C LEU A 182 0.44 13.73 -7.86
N LYS A 183 0.98 13.94 -6.67
CA LYS A 183 2.41 13.81 -6.38
C LYS A 183 2.59 13.12 -5.03
N LEU A 184 3.61 12.27 -4.92
CA LEU A 184 3.96 11.65 -3.65
C LEU A 184 4.26 12.72 -2.60
N ASN A 185 3.94 12.40 -1.35
CA ASN A 185 4.05 13.29 -0.20
C ASN A 185 3.12 14.54 -0.27
N ASP A 186 2.23 14.65 -1.27
CA ASP A 186 1.18 15.68 -1.23
C ASP A 186 0.19 15.36 -0.11
N GLU A 187 0.03 16.33 0.81
CA GLU A 187 -1.00 16.27 1.83
C GLU A 187 -2.39 16.39 1.20
N ILE A 188 -3.22 15.40 1.48
CA ILE A 188 -4.65 15.40 1.15
C ILE A 188 -5.38 15.68 2.45
N ASP A 189 -5.69 16.96 2.68
CA ASP A 189 -6.47 17.39 3.82
C ASP A 189 -7.91 16.84 3.73
N PHE A 190 -8.33 16.16 4.79
CA PHE A 190 -9.67 15.60 4.92
C PHE A 190 -10.34 15.95 6.25
N GLY A 191 -9.71 16.81 7.06
CA GLY A 191 -10.13 17.18 8.41
C GLY A 191 -10.75 18.57 8.54
N GLY A 192 -11.34 18.81 9.72
CA GLY A 192 -12.04 20.06 10.09
C GLY A 192 -11.13 21.20 10.55
N PRO A 193 -11.70 22.31 11.05
CA PRO A 193 -10.94 23.53 11.37
C PRO A 193 -9.91 23.34 12.50
N ASP A 194 -10.12 22.39 13.42
CA ASP A 194 -9.19 22.05 14.49
C ASP A 194 -9.66 20.76 15.22
N PRO A 195 -8.84 19.70 15.38
CA PRO A 195 -7.50 19.51 14.85
C PRO A 195 -7.47 18.98 13.41
N ARG A 196 -6.37 19.27 12.72
CA ARG A 196 -6.17 18.96 11.29
C ARG A 196 -6.02 17.45 11.09
N GLN A 197 -6.59 16.93 10.01
CA GLN A 197 -6.36 15.57 9.54
C GLN A 197 -5.97 15.55 8.08
N TYR A 198 -4.91 14.83 7.76
CA TYR A 198 -4.45 14.66 6.39
C TYR A 198 -3.90 13.26 6.17
N LEU A 199 -3.85 12.86 4.91
CA LEU A 199 -3.15 11.67 4.46
C LEU A 199 -2.16 12.03 3.36
N THR A 200 -1.14 11.20 3.24
CA THR A 200 -0.15 11.25 2.17
C THR A 200 0.07 9.85 1.61
N VAL A 201 0.47 9.76 0.33
CA VAL A 201 1.09 8.56 -0.22
C VAL A 201 2.57 8.91 -0.36
N ASP A 202 3.40 8.34 0.50
CA ASP A 202 4.74 8.87 0.73
C ASP A 202 5.76 8.26 -0.24
N HIS A 203 5.66 6.94 -0.42
CA HIS A 203 6.66 6.17 -1.15
C HIS A 203 6.04 4.97 -1.87
N ILE A 204 6.53 4.73 -3.08
CA ILE A 204 6.24 3.54 -3.88
C ILE A 204 7.57 3.02 -4.39
N SER A 205 7.86 1.74 -4.15
CA SER A 205 9.07 1.11 -4.67
C SER A 205 8.79 -0.32 -5.11
N GLN A 206 9.56 -0.77 -6.10
CA GLN A 206 9.61 -2.18 -6.45
C GLN A 206 10.53 -2.91 -5.46
N ILE A 207 10.07 -4.05 -4.95
CA ILE A 207 10.86 -4.96 -4.12
C ILE A 207 11.16 -6.25 -4.92
N VAL A 208 11.82 -7.23 -4.30
CA VAL A 208 12.18 -8.49 -4.95
C VAL A 208 10.96 -9.25 -5.48
N ASP A 209 11.18 -10.14 -6.45
CA ASP A 209 10.17 -11.08 -6.97
C ASP A 209 8.89 -10.41 -7.50
N HIS A 210 9.04 -9.26 -8.18
CA HIS A 210 7.92 -8.46 -8.72
C HIS A 210 6.94 -7.95 -7.66
N GLY A 211 7.35 -7.90 -6.40
CA GLY A 211 6.59 -7.23 -5.35
C GLY A 211 6.75 -5.71 -5.41
N TYR A 212 5.86 -5.02 -4.72
CA TYR A 212 5.88 -3.58 -4.53
C TYR A 212 5.61 -3.23 -3.08
N LEU A 213 6.29 -2.18 -2.60
CA LEU A 213 6.03 -1.56 -1.31
C LEU A 213 5.30 -0.24 -1.53
N VAL A 214 4.13 -0.09 -0.91
CA VAL A 214 3.34 1.14 -0.90
C VAL A 214 3.28 1.65 0.53
N ASN A 215 3.70 2.90 0.76
CA ASN A 215 3.66 3.55 2.06
C ASN A 215 2.65 4.72 2.05
N LEU A 216 1.80 4.75 3.07
CA LEU A 216 0.85 5.84 3.31
C LEU A 216 0.92 6.29 4.76
N THR A 217 0.73 7.59 4.98
CA THR A 217 0.62 8.17 6.32
C THR A 217 -0.75 8.79 6.51
N PHE A 218 -1.33 8.58 7.69
CA PHE A 218 -2.47 9.34 8.19
C PHE A 218 -2.05 10.07 9.46
N SER A 219 -2.44 11.33 9.58
CA SER A 219 -2.06 12.18 10.71
C SER A 219 -3.27 12.92 11.27
N TYR A 220 -3.28 13.10 12.59
CA TYR A 220 -4.25 13.88 13.35
C TYR A 220 -3.54 14.65 14.45
N GLY A 221 -3.71 15.98 14.46
CA GLY A 221 -3.19 16.82 15.53
C GLY A 221 -2.95 18.28 15.12
N PRO A 222 -2.42 19.09 16.04
CA PRO A 222 -2.05 18.73 17.42
C PRO A 222 -3.26 18.35 18.31
N ILE A 223 -3.05 17.58 19.37
CA ILE A 223 -4.04 17.07 20.34
C ILE A 223 -3.84 17.73 21.70
#